data_AF-A0A8J9T549-F1
#
_entry.id   AF-A0A8J9T549-F1
#
_cell.length_a   1.000
_cell.length_b   1.000
_cell.length_c   1.000
_cell.angle_alpha   90.00
_cell.angle_beta   90.00
_cell.angle_gamma   90.00
#
_symmetry.space_group_name_H-M   'P 1'
#
loop_
_entity.id
_entity.type
_entity.pdbx_description
1 polymer ?
#
loop_
_entity_poly.entity_id
_entity_poly.type
_entity_poly.pdbx_seq_one_letter_code
_entity_poly.pdbx_strand_id
1 'polypeptide(L)'
;AGLLSQTIRYVLTSTVTGGTRAAKHVFSSMVYSVLRAPMSYFDTTPMGRILNRFTYDMDVVDILLTQSMSMFMISCSWYFAGVIVMCTILPWIALAIFPVTVIYWVLMLHYRKSGSDLQRLDAVSRSPIQAMISE
;
A
#
# COMPACT_ATOMS: atom_id res chain seq x y z
N ALA A 1 5.34 9.61 28.82
CA ALA A 1 6.13 8.59 28.09
C ALA A 1 5.34 7.29 27.83
N GLY A 2 4.64 6.72 28.82
CA GLY A 2 3.96 5.42 28.68
C GLY A 2 2.84 5.34 27.61
N LEU A 3 1.97 6.34 27.49
CA LEU A 3 0.84 6.30 26.54
C LEU A 3 1.29 6.32 25.07
N LEU A 4 2.33 7.11 24.76
CA LEU A 4 2.91 7.14 23.41
C LEU A 4 3.61 5.82 23.05
N SER A 5 4.34 5.22 24.00
CA SER A 5 4.92 3.89 23.82
C SER A 5 3.84 2.82 23.56
N GLN A 6 2.73 2.86 24.32
CA GLN A 6 1.64 1.89 24.16
C GLN A 6 0.89 2.05 22.84
N THR A 7 0.61 3.28 22.40
CA THR A 7 -0.04 3.55 21.11
C THR A 7 0.82 3.10 19.94
N ILE A 8 2.12 3.38 19.96
CA ILE A 8 3.08 2.89 18.96
C ILE A 8 3.10 1.36 18.94
N ARG A 9 3.20 0.70 20.09
CA ARG A 9 3.18 -0.77 20.19
C ARG A 9 1.87 -1.38 19.67
N TYR A 10 0.73 -0.74 19.95
CA TYR A 10 -0.57 -1.20 19.47
C TYR A 10 -0.68 -1.10 17.95
N VAL A 11 -0.30 0.05 17.37
CA VAL A 11 -0.29 0.26 15.91
C VAL A 11 0.62 -0.76 15.23
N LEU A 12 1.86 -0.94 15.71
CA LEU A 12 2.81 -1.90 15.14
C LEU A 12 2.32 -3.35 15.24
N THR A 13 1.71 -3.75 16.36
CA THR A 13 1.17 -5.11 16.51
C THR A 13 -0.01 -5.34 15.55
N SER A 14 -0.87 -4.34 15.38
CA SER A 14 -2.04 -4.43 14.50
C SER A 14 -1.65 -4.52 13.01
N THR A 15 -0.62 -3.79 12.58
CA THR A 15 -0.15 -3.82 11.19
C THR A 15 0.53 -5.14 10.85
N VAL A 16 1.37 -5.67 11.75
CA VAL A 16 2.08 -6.94 11.53
C VAL A 16 1.10 -8.12 11.50
N THR A 17 0.13 -8.15 12.41
CA THR A 17 -0.89 -9.21 12.41
C THR A 17 -1.86 -9.08 11.23
N GLY A 18 -2.21 -7.86 10.82
CA GLY A 18 -3.01 -7.62 9.62
C GLY A 18 -2.30 -8.03 8.32
N GLY A 19 -1.04 -7.62 8.16
CA GLY A 19 -0.22 -7.94 7.00
C GLY A 19 -0.01 -9.44 6.82
N THR A 20 0.40 -10.13 7.88
CA THR A 20 0.60 -11.60 7.84
C THR A 20 -0.69 -12.38 7.55
N ARG A 21 -1.85 -11.92 8.03
CA ARG A 21 -3.14 -12.53 7.72
C ARG A 21 -3.55 -12.28 6.26
N ALA A 22 -3.35 -11.08 5.76
CA ALA A 22 -3.63 -10.72 4.37
C ALA A 22 -2.74 -11.52 3.40
N ALA A 23 -1.44 -11.56 3.66
CA ALA A 23 -0.45 -12.39 2.96
C ALA A 23 -0.90 -13.85 2.87
N LYS A 24 -1.21 -14.46 4.01
CA LYS A 24 -1.68 -15.85 4.08
C LYS A 24 -2.97 -16.08 3.30
N HIS A 25 -3.90 -15.13 3.33
CA HIS A 25 -5.15 -15.21 2.59
C HIS A 25 -4.92 -15.15 1.07
N VAL A 26 -4.08 -14.22 0.60
CA VAL A 26 -3.72 -14.09 -0.82
C VAL A 26 -2.98 -15.34 -1.30
N PHE A 27 -2.00 -15.84 -0.52
CA PHE A 27 -1.31 -17.09 -0.79
C PHE A 27 -2.28 -18.26 -0.98
N SER A 28 -3.14 -18.47 0.02
CA SER A 28 -4.07 -19.60 0.04
C SER A 28 -5.07 -19.52 -1.12
N SER A 29 -5.56 -18.32 -1.43
CA SER A 29 -6.45 -18.09 -2.58
C SER A 29 -5.75 -18.38 -3.92
N MET A 30 -4.48 -17.99 -4.05
CA MET A 30 -3.68 -18.24 -5.25
C MET A 30 -3.44 -19.75 -5.45
N VAL A 31 -3.02 -20.46 -4.40
CA VAL A 31 -2.83 -21.92 -4.44
C VAL A 31 -4.13 -22.62 -4.81
N TYR A 32 -5.23 -22.28 -4.15
CA TYR A 32 -6.53 -22.88 -4.42
C TYR A 32 -7.01 -22.66 -5.85
N SER A 33 -6.77 -21.46 -6.41
CA SER A 33 -7.14 -21.13 -7.78
C SER A 33 -6.31 -21.91 -8.80
N VAL A 34 -5.01 -22.07 -8.54
CA VAL A 34 -4.10 -22.83 -9.43
C VAL A 34 -4.43 -24.32 -9.39
N LEU A 35 -4.69 -24.90 -8.22
CA LEU A 35 -5.07 -26.32 -8.09
C LEU A 35 -6.38 -26.68 -8.80
N ARG A 36 -7.25 -25.68 -9.05
CA ARG A 36 -8.53 -25.85 -9.76
C ARG A 36 -8.47 -25.42 -11.23
N ALA A 37 -7.30 -25.00 -11.72
CA ALA A 37 -7.15 -24.59 -13.11
C ALA A 37 -7.24 -25.81 -14.04
N PRO A 38 -7.86 -25.68 -15.24
CA PRO A 38 -7.91 -26.76 -16.22
C PRO A 38 -6.52 -27.07 -16.78
N MET A 39 -6.29 -28.30 -17.25
CA MET A 39 -4.98 -28.72 -17.77
C MET A 39 -4.45 -27.81 -18.90
N SER A 40 -5.35 -27.30 -19.75
CA SER A 40 -5.03 -26.33 -20.81
C SER A 40 -4.33 -25.05 -20.30
N TYR A 41 -4.57 -24.64 -19.05
CA TYR A 41 -3.84 -23.52 -18.44
C TYR A 41 -2.36 -23.85 -18.22
N PHE A 42 -2.05 -25.08 -17.81
CA PHE A 42 -0.68 -25.53 -17.57
C PHE A 42 0.09 -25.81 -18.87
N ASP A 43 -0.61 -26.16 -19.95
CA ASP A 43 0.01 -26.36 -21.27
C ASP A 43 0.35 -25.02 -21.97
N THR A 44 -0.44 -23.98 -21.72
CA THR A 44 -0.26 -22.66 -22.35
C THR A 44 0.61 -21.70 -21.54
N THR A 45 0.72 -21.90 -20.21
CA THR A 45 1.52 -21.05 -19.35
C THR A 45 2.82 -21.75 -18.94
N PRO A 46 4.00 -21.16 -19.20
CA PRO A 46 5.26 -21.78 -18.79
C PRO A 46 5.32 -21.82 -17.26
N MET A 47 5.76 -22.95 -16.69
CA MET A 47 5.90 -23.10 -15.24
C MET A 47 6.71 -21.98 -14.58
N GLY A 48 7.72 -21.45 -15.26
CA GLY A 48 8.53 -20.32 -14.77
C GLY A 48 7.71 -19.05 -14.50
N ARG A 49 6.65 -18.78 -15.27
CA ARG A 49 5.77 -17.62 -15.03
C ARG A 49 4.91 -17.82 -13.78
N ILE A 50 4.44 -19.05 -13.55
CA ILE A 50 3.68 -19.39 -12.35
C ILE A 50 4.58 -19.23 -11.13
N LEU A 51 5.79 -19.80 -11.16
CA LEU A 51 6.74 -19.70 -10.07
C LEU A 51 7.13 -18.24 -9.79
N ASN A 52 7.42 -17.44 -10.82
CA ASN A 52 7.73 -16.02 -10.63
C ASN A 52 6.59 -15.26 -9.95
N ARG A 53 5.33 -15.61 -10.24
CA ARG A 53 4.16 -15.04 -9.58
C ARG A 53 4.04 -15.46 -8.11
N PHE A 54 4.37 -16.71 -7.79
CA PHE A 54 4.37 -17.19 -6.40
C PHE A 54 5.55 -16.68 -5.58
N THR A 55 6.68 -16.37 -6.21
CA THR A 55 7.87 -15.87 -5.50
C THR A 55 7.91 -14.35 -5.48
N TYR A 56 7.99 -13.71 -6.64
CA TYR A 56 8.21 -12.27 -6.74
C TYR A 56 6.98 -11.46 -6.32
N ASP A 57 5.80 -11.74 -6.89
CA ASP A 57 4.60 -10.96 -6.55
C ASP A 57 4.21 -11.15 -5.08
N MET A 58 4.48 -12.32 -4.52
CA MET A 58 4.24 -12.63 -3.12
C MET A 58 5.18 -11.88 -2.18
N ASP A 59 6.47 -11.81 -2.52
CA ASP A 59 7.45 -11.02 -1.77
C ASP A 59 7.05 -9.53 -1.74
N VAL A 60 6.57 -9.01 -2.88
CA VAL A 60 6.02 -7.65 -2.97
C VAL A 60 4.79 -7.47 -2.07
N VAL A 61 3.87 -8.43 -2.04
CA VAL A 61 2.69 -8.38 -1.16
C VAL A 61 3.06 -8.53 0.32
N ASP A 62 4.07 -9.33 0.65
CA ASP A 62 4.42 -9.60 2.03
C ASP A 62 5.22 -8.44 2.64
N ILE A 63 6.18 -7.91 1.89
CA ILE A 63 7.09 -6.87 2.37
C ILE A 63 6.55 -5.48 2.03
N LEU A 64 6.42 -5.15 0.75
CA LEU A 64 6.16 -3.78 0.31
C LEU A 64 4.75 -3.30 0.71
N LEU A 65 3.74 -4.17 0.55
CA LEU A 65 2.37 -3.82 0.93
C LEU A 65 2.26 -3.66 2.44
N THR A 66 2.80 -4.59 3.24
CA THR A 66 2.78 -4.50 4.71
C THR A 66 3.51 -3.24 5.20
N GLN A 67 4.66 -2.92 4.62
CA GLN A 67 5.40 -1.71 4.95
C GLN A 67 4.61 -0.43 4.61
N SER A 68 4.00 -0.39 3.42
CA SER A 68 3.18 0.76 2.98
C SER A 68 1.96 0.96 3.88
N MET A 69 1.28 -0.14 4.25
CA MET A 69 0.14 -0.10 5.18
C MET A 69 0.55 0.34 6.58
N SER A 70 1.72 -0.11 7.06
CA SER A 70 2.26 0.30 8.36
C SER A 70 2.52 1.80 8.40
N MET A 71 3.20 2.34 7.37
CA MET A 71 3.44 3.78 7.24
C MET A 71 2.14 4.57 7.19
N PHE A 72 1.16 4.11 6.40
CA PHE A 72 -0.14 4.75 6.31
C PHE A 72 -0.87 4.81 7.67
N MET A 73 -0.88 3.70 8.43
CA MET A 73 -1.48 3.66 9.77
C MET A 73 -0.78 4.59 10.75
N ILE A 74 0.56 4.63 10.73
CA ILE A 74 1.34 5.55 11.58
C ILE A 74 0.99 6.99 11.23
N SER A 75 1.02 7.37 9.95
CA SER A 75 0.68 8.73 9.51
C SER A 75 -0.75 9.13 9.89
N CYS A 76 -1.73 8.23 9.73
CA CYS A 76 -3.10 8.48 10.17
C CYS A 76 -3.17 8.69 11.68
N SER A 77 -2.49 7.85 12.47
CA SER A 77 -2.46 7.98 13.93
C SER A 77 -1.88 9.33 14.37
N TRP A 78 -0.79 9.78 13.73
CA TRP A 78 -0.19 11.08 14.01
C TRP A 78 -1.13 12.23 13.65
N TYR A 79 -1.78 12.14 12.50
CA TYR A 79 -2.75 13.13 12.06
C TYR A 79 -3.91 13.27 13.05
N PHE A 80 -4.56 12.17 13.42
CA PHE A 80 -5.66 12.19 14.39
C PHE A 80 -5.21 12.66 15.78
N ALA A 81 -4.05 12.20 16.26
CA ALA A 81 -3.50 12.65 17.53
C ALA A 81 -3.26 14.17 17.53
N GLY A 82 -2.69 14.71 16.46
CA GLY A 82 -2.49 16.15 16.29
C GLY A 82 -3.79 16.93 16.31
N VAL A 83 -4.81 16.48 15.55
CA VAL A 83 -6.12 17.12 15.52
C VAL A 83 -6.80 17.10 16.90
N ILE A 84 -6.78 15.97 17.60
CA ILE A 84 -7.38 15.83 18.94
C ILE A 84 -6.71 16.81 19.92
N VAL A 85 -5.38 16.84 19.97
CA VAL A 85 -4.63 17.74 20.86
C VAL A 85 -4.97 19.20 20.56
N MET A 86 -4.96 19.61 19.29
CA MET A 86 -5.28 20.98 18.91
C MET A 86 -6.72 21.38 19.27
N CYS A 87 -7.69 20.49 19.07
CA CYS A 87 -9.09 20.72 19.45
C CYS A 87 -9.29 20.87 20.97
N THR A 88 -8.51 20.16 21.80
CA THR A 88 -8.60 20.31 23.26
C THR A 88 -8.07 21.66 23.75
N ILE A 89 -7.09 22.24 23.07
CA ILE A 89 -6.49 23.52 23.45
C ILE A 89 -7.34 24.68 22.93
N LEU A 90 -7.65 24.69 21.63
CA LEU A 90 -8.46 25.72 20.97
C LEU A 90 -9.55 25.05 20.09
N PRO A 91 -10.79 24.88 20.60
CA PRO A 91 -11.84 24.17 19.86
C PRO A 91 -12.26 24.90 18.57
N TRP A 92 -12.13 26.24 18.52
CA TRP A 92 -12.46 27.03 17.32
C TRP A 92 -11.56 26.73 16.11
N ILE A 93 -10.34 26.20 16.33
CA ILE A 93 -9.43 25.83 15.23
C ILE A 93 -9.98 24.67 14.40
N ALA A 94 -10.86 23.82 14.97
CA ALA A 94 -11.49 22.73 14.24
C ALA A 94 -12.24 23.22 12.99
N LEU A 95 -12.87 24.40 13.07
CA LEU A 95 -13.60 25.02 11.96
C LEU A 95 -12.67 25.45 10.82
N ALA A 96 -11.40 25.77 11.11
CA ALA A 96 -10.39 26.07 10.10
C ALA A 96 -9.73 24.81 9.52
N ILE A 97 -9.55 23.76 10.32
CA ILE A 97 -8.98 22.48 9.86
C ILE A 97 -9.92 21.79 8.86
N PHE A 98 -11.23 21.82 9.11
CA PHE A 98 -12.21 21.14 8.26
C PHE A 98 -12.16 21.52 6.77
N PRO A 99 -12.18 22.80 6.34
CA PRO A 99 -12.08 23.12 4.92
C PRO A 99 -10.72 22.74 4.32
N VAL A 100 -9.63 22.82 5.10
CA VAL A 100 -8.29 22.44 4.63
C VAL A 100 -8.23 20.95 4.33
N THR A 101 -8.83 20.10 5.17
CA THR A 101 -8.84 18.65 4.97
C THR A 101 -9.71 18.26 3.79
N VAL A 102 -10.84 18.95 3.58
CA VAL A 102 -11.69 18.76 2.40
C VAL A 102 -10.94 19.12 1.11
N ILE A 103 -10.25 20.28 1.07
CA ILE A 103 -9.46 20.68 -0.09
C ILE A 103 -8.34 19.67 -0.35
N TYR A 104 -7.62 19.27 0.70
CA TYR A 104 -6.57 18.25 0.59
C TYR A 104 -7.12 16.92 0.06
N TRP A 105 -8.28 16.48 0.53
CA TRP A 105 -8.94 15.27 0.05
C TRP A 105 -9.29 15.34 -1.44
N VAL A 106 -9.87 16.47 -1.88
CA VAL A 106 -10.17 16.69 -3.30
C VAL A 106 -8.89 16.67 -4.14
N LEU A 107 -7.83 17.35 -3.70
CA LEU A 107 -6.53 17.33 -4.37
C LEU A 107 -5.95 15.92 -4.43
N MET A 108 -6.02 15.16 -3.34
CA MET A 108 -5.55 13.77 -3.29
C MET A 108 -6.30 12.89 -4.30
N LEU A 109 -7.61 13.07 -4.45
CA LEU A 109 -8.40 12.33 -5.44
C LEU A 109 -7.98 12.65 -6.89
N HIS A 110 -7.70 13.92 -7.19
CA HIS A 110 -7.21 14.31 -8.51
C HIS A 110 -5.79 13.78 -8.74
N TYR A 111 -4.89 13.97 -7.77
CA TYR A 111 -3.52 13.48 -7.83
C TYR A 111 -3.46 11.96 -8.00
N ARG A 112 -4.33 11.19 -7.33
CA ARG A 112 -4.34 9.73 -7.46
C ARG A 112 -4.74 9.26 -8.86
N LYS A 113 -5.65 9.97 -9.53
CA LYS A 113 -6.01 9.68 -10.92
C LYS A 113 -4.87 10.03 -11.87
N SER A 114 -4.30 11.23 -11.76
CA SER A 114 -3.18 11.66 -12.61
C SER A 114 -1.89 10.88 -12.34
N GLY A 115 -1.68 10.44 -11.10
CA GLY A 115 -0.47 9.77 -10.66
C GLY A 115 -0.24 8.42 -11.34
N SER A 116 -1.29 7.65 -11.60
CA SER A 116 -1.17 6.40 -12.36
C SER A 116 -0.77 6.66 -13.82
N ASP A 117 -1.25 7.74 -14.41
CA ASP A 117 -0.90 8.09 -15.79
C ASP A 117 0.53 8.64 -15.89
N LEU A 118 0.97 9.41 -14.88
CA LEU A 118 2.36 9.85 -14.75
C LEU A 118 3.32 8.66 -14.57
N GLN A 119 2.97 7.68 -13.73
CA GLN A 119 3.78 6.47 -13.55
C GLN A 119 3.91 5.65 -14.84
N ARG A 120 2.83 5.57 -15.63
CA ARG A 120 2.87 4.93 -16.96
C ARG A 120 3.79 5.70 -17.91
N LEU A 121 3.71 7.03 -17.92
CA LEU A 121 4.55 7.87 -18.77
C LEU A 121 6.03 7.76 -18.39
N ASP A 122 6.35 7.72 -17.10
CA ASP A 122 7.71 7.48 -16.58
C ASP A 122 8.22 6.08 -16.94
N ALA A 123 7.37 5.06 -16.88
CA ALA A 123 7.75 3.71 -17.31
C ALA A 123 8.07 3.65 -18.82
N VAL A 124 7.30 4.36 -19.66
CA VAL A 124 7.52 4.42 -21.12
C VAL A 124 8.73 5.28 -21.48
N SER A 125 9.04 6.34 -20.72
CA SER A 125 10.20 7.19 -21.01
C SER A 125 11.54 6.54 -20.61
N ARG A 126 11.54 5.64 -19.62
CA ARG A 126 12.75 4.93 -19.17
C ARG A 126 13.22 3.83 -20.11
N SER A 127 12.31 3.18 -20.85
CA SER A 127 12.67 2.07 -21.74
C SER A 127 13.58 2.43 -22.93
N PRO A 128 13.40 3.56 -23.67
CA PRO A 128 14.32 3.92 -24.75
C PRO A 128 15.71 4.30 -24.24
N ILE A 129 15.80 4.92 -23.06
CA ILE A 129 17.10 5.29 -22.44
C ILE A 129 17.87 4.01 -22.07
N GLN A 130 17.20 3.01 -21.52
CA GLN A 130 17.83 1.71 -21.22
C GLN A 130 18.29 0.98 -22.49
N ALA A 131 17.51 1.06 -23.58
CA ALA A 131 17.90 0.50 -24.87
C ALA A 131 19.14 1.19 -25.46
N MET A 132 19.21 2.52 -25.41
CA MET A 132 20.37 3.30 -25.89
C MET A 132 21.65 3.08 -25.07
N ILE A 133 21.55 2.72 -23.79
CA ILE A 133 22.74 2.41 -22.95
C ILE A 133 23.23 0.97 -23.19
N SER A 134 22.35 0.08 -23.66
CA SER A 134 22.68 -1.32 -23.95
C SER A 134 23.22 -1.58 -25.37
N GLU A 135 23.09 -0.60 -26.26
CA GLU A 135 23.70 -0.59 -27.61
C GLU A 135 25.11 0.01 -27.56
#